data_AF-A0A951XC17-F1
#
_entry.id   AF-A0A951XC17-F1
#
_cell.length_a   1.000
_cell.length_b   1.000
_cell.length_c   1.000
_cell.angle_alpha   90.00
_cell.angle_beta   90.00
_cell.angle_gamma   90.00
#
_symmetry.space_group_name_H-M   'P 1'
#
loop_
_entity.id
_entity.type
_entity.pdbx_description
1 polymer ?
#
loop_
_entity_poly.entity_id
_entity_poly.type
_entity_poly.pdbx_seq_one_letter_code
_entity_poly.pdbx_strand_id
1 'polypeptide(L)'
;MIVTNQQQLKKPLLNSGFYTVLLTLIFLLFSWGSNPVKDIFIALPFFVIFYFLICSIGKPQIADFLNAKTKEKKHLTLILPLAFIVLYFGYLGLNGENPFQGILFLVPYLLFFPVLAFALYGGAERQLGWFDFMVFFLYFLPVTLIHAKPAGNLPIRGGGFDSVYRIIVILTAVYAFVSVRNLRDVGFFPVFKWQNLFTVIWVWLLFYASVFVIGWSVNFITFKQDSAFHILVNQKVFRTLVSIFLHTALFEELVFRGLLQNMISKRIRQSNGWKSFWIWWLIILLMLSLLIGYSLKGNMHWFPALITLILFLCAWLIESWKKNPAGAYTSLAITSVIFGLVHAHSGSIIFVGLASIGGWAYGYVYHKTTNVFYAALLHALVNATPLIFGLELAK
;
A
#
# COMPACT_ATOMS: atom_id res chain seq x y z
N MET A 1 9.34 23.98 -20.11
CA MET A 1 9.43 23.15 -21.34
C MET A 1 10.33 21.95 -21.02
N ILE A 2 9.75 20.78 -20.71
CA ILE A 2 10.53 19.55 -20.49
C ILE A 2 10.41 18.73 -21.76
N VAL A 3 11.36 18.89 -22.68
CA VAL A 3 11.53 17.95 -23.79
C VAL A 3 12.10 16.67 -23.17
N THR A 4 11.21 15.75 -22.77
CA THR A 4 11.63 14.42 -22.33
C THR A 4 12.20 13.70 -23.55
N ASN A 5 13.52 13.71 -23.68
CA ASN A 5 14.21 13.00 -24.76
C ASN A 5 13.85 11.51 -24.66
N GLN A 6 13.43 10.88 -25.76
CA GLN A 6 13.07 9.45 -25.80
C GLN A 6 14.20 8.55 -25.23
N GLN A 7 15.47 8.99 -25.32
CA GLN A 7 16.60 8.31 -24.69
C GLN A 7 16.52 8.25 -23.15
N GLN A 8 15.91 9.24 -22.49
CA GLN A 8 15.77 9.26 -21.03
C GLN A 8 14.75 8.23 -20.51
N LEU A 9 13.85 7.74 -21.37
CA LEU A 9 12.85 6.72 -21.00
C LEU A 9 13.35 5.28 -21.17
N LYS A 10 14.38 5.05 -21.99
CA LYS A 10 14.88 3.70 -22.27
C LYS A 10 15.34 2.97 -21.01
N LYS A 11 16.23 3.58 -20.23
CA LYS A 11 16.78 2.99 -18.99
C LYS A 11 15.70 2.64 -17.96
N PRO A 12 14.76 3.55 -17.58
CA PRO A 12 13.73 3.19 -16.62
C PRO A 12 12.80 2.08 -17.14
N LEU A 13 12.46 2.04 -18.43
CA LEU A 13 11.63 0.98 -19.00
C LEU A 13 12.35 -0.38 -19.03
N LEU A 14 13.63 -0.42 -19.41
CA LEU A 14 14.44 -1.65 -19.37
C LEU A 14 14.53 -2.22 -17.95
N ASN A 15 14.77 -1.36 -16.96
CA ASN A 15 14.76 -1.78 -15.56
C ASN A 15 13.40 -2.33 -15.13
N SER A 16 12.29 -1.75 -15.58
CA SER A 16 10.95 -2.29 -15.32
C SER A 16 10.79 -3.67 -15.95
N GLY A 17 11.23 -3.84 -17.21
CA GLY A 17 11.22 -5.13 -17.90
C GLY A 17 11.99 -6.21 -17.14
N PHE A 18 13.17 -5.89 -16.60
CA PHE A 18 13.94 -6.83 -15.78
C PHE A 18 13.15 -7.33 -14.55
N TYR A 19 12.53 -6.42 -13.78
CA TYR A 19 11.70 -6.81 -12.63
C TYR A 19 10.48 -7.62 -13.05
N THR A 20 9.84 -7.27 -14.17
CA THR A 20 8.71 -8.03 -14.72
C THR A 20 9.11 -9.44 -15.10
N VAL A 21 10.26 -9.63 -15.75
CA VAL A 21 10.78 -10.97 -16.09
C VAL A 21 11.00 -11.78 -14.81
N LEU A 22 11.64 -11.20 -13.79
CA LEU A 22 11.86 -11.89 -12.51
C LEU A 22 10.53 -12.30 -11.84
N LEU A 23 9.55 -11.39 -11.79
CA LEU A 23 8.23 -11.68 -11.24
C LEU A 23 7.48 -12.73 -12.07
N THR A 24 7.66 -12.73 -13.39
CA THR A 24 7.04 -13.71 -14.29
C THR A 24 7.63 -15.10 -14.05
N LEU A 25 8.94 -15.21 -13.82
CA LEU A 25 9.56 -16.48 -13.43
C LEU A 25 9.01 -16.98 -12.09
N ILE A 26 8.86 -16.10 -11.09
CA ILE A 26 8.26 -16.45 -9.80
C ILE A 26 6.79 -16.89 -9.98
N PHE A 27 6.04 -16.19 -10.83
CA PHE A 27 4.66 -16.54 -11.18
C PHE A 27 4.55 -17.94 -11.78
N LEU A 28 5.40 -18.26 -12.76
CA LEU A 28 5.44 -19.59 -13.36
C LEU A 28 5.83 -20.64 -12.33
N LEU A 29 6.89 -20.41 -11.54
CA LEU A 29 7.34 -21.36 -10.50
C LEU A 29 6.25 -21.66 -9.46
N PHE A 30 5.45 -20.66 -9.07
CA PHE A 30 4.39 -20.85 -8.07
C PHE A 30 3.09 -21.42 -8.65
N SER A 31 2.84 -21.15 -9.93
CA SER A 31 1.60 -21.58 -10.58
C SER A 31 1.73 -22.97 -11.19
N TRP A 32 2.94 -23.35 -11.61
CA TRP A 32 3.23 -24.65 -12.22
C TRP A 32 2.95 -25.80 -11.24
N GLY A 33 2.24 -26.81 -11.72
CA GLY A 33 1.80 -27.95 -10.90
C GLY A 33 0.67 -27.66 -9.89
N SER A 34 0.40 -26.39 -9.57
CA SER A 34 -0.70 -26.00 -8.67
C SER A 34 -1.98 -25.59 -9.40
N ASN A 35 -1.91 -25.26 -10.69
CA ASN A 35 -3.04 -24.75 -11.48
C ASN A 35 -3.12 -25.44 -12.86
N PRO A 36 -4.31 -25.47 -13.48
CA PRO A 36 -4.45 -25.92 -14.86
C PRO A 36 -3.58 -25.10 -15.81
N VAL A 37 -2.92 -25.80 -16.75
CA VAL A 37 -2.03 -25.18 -17.74
C VAL A 37 -2.73 -24.09 -18.54
N LYS A 38 -4.00 -24.32 -18.93
CA LYS A 38 -4.84 -23.33 -19.62
C LYS A 38 -4.93 -22.00 -18.86
N ASP A 39 -5.18 -22.06 -17.56
CA ASP A 39 -5.38 -20.86 -16.72
C ASP A 39 -4.08 -20.06 -16.60
N ILE A 40 -2.93 -20.75 -16.54
CA ILE A 40 -1.60 -20.12 -16.54
C ILE A 40 -1.36 -19.39 -17.86
N PHE A 41 -1.61 -20.03 -19.01
CA PHE A 41 -1.40 -19.42 -20.32
C PHE A 41 -2.32 -18.23 -20.58
N ILE A 42 -3.57 -18.28 -20.10
CA ILE A 42 -4.50 -17.14 -20.18
C ILE A 42 -3.99 -16.00 -19.28
N ALA A 43 -3.56 -16.29 -18.05
CA ALA A 43 -3.13 -15.25 -17.10
C ALA A 43 -1.78 -14.62 -17.43
N LEU A 44 -0.86 -15.35 -18.06
CA LEU A 44 0.51 -14.93 -18.32
C LEU A 44 0.64 -13.57 -19.05
N PRO A 45 -0.03 -13.30 -20.19
CA PRO A 45 0.08 -12.00 -20.86
C PRO A 45 -0.45 -10.85 -19.99
N PHE A 46 -1.56 -11.05 -19.27
CA PHE A 46 -2.11 -10.05 -18.36
C PHE A 46 -1.14 -9.79 -17.19
N PHE A 47 -0.57 -10.84 -16.62
CA PHE A 47 0.43 -10.75 -15.57
C PHE A 47 1.62 -9.90 -16.04
N VAL A 48 2.19 -10.21 -17.21
CA VAL A 48 3.34 -9.46 -17.76
C VAL A 48 3.00 -7.98 -17.96
N ILE A 49 1.84 -7.67 -18.56
CA ILE A 49 1.40 -6.28 -18.78
C ILE A 49 1.20 -5.54 -17.46
N PHE A 50 0.43 -6.11 -16.54
CA PHE A 50 0.10 -5.45 -15.28
C PHE A 50 1.32 -5.24 -14.39
N TYR A 51 2.19 -6.24 -14.26
CA TYR A 51 3.39 -6.10 -13.43
C TYR A 51 4.45 -5.22 -14.10
N PHE A 52 4.52 -5.17 -15.44
CA PHE A 52 5.31 -4.14 -16.12
C PHE A 52 4.83 -2.73 -15.78
N LEU A 53 3.52 -2.51 -15.75
CA LEU A 53 2.94 -1.23 -15.36
C LEU A 53 3.20 -0.91 -13.88
N ILE A 54 3.03 -1.87 -12.96
CA ILE A 54 3.38 -1.70 -11.54
C ILE A 54 4.84 -1.27 -11.39
N CYS A 55 5.74 -1.88 -12.16
CA CYS A 55 7.17 -1.58 -12.09
C CYS A 55 7.58 -0.29 -12.82
N SER A 56 6.69 0.36 -13.57
CA SER A 56 7.05 1.48 -14.46
C SER A 56 6.30 2.78 -14.17
N ILE A 57 4.98 2.73 -14.01
CA ILE A 57 4.12 3.93 -14.06
C ILE A 57 4.42 4.96 -12.96
N GLY A 58 4.87 4.51 -11.78
CA GLY A 58 5.25 5.39 -10.67
C GLY A 58 6.68 5.92 -10.74
N LYS A 59 7.49 5.54 -11.73
CA LYS A 59 8.85 6.08 -11.89
C LYS A 59 8.79 7.56 -12.27
N PRO A 60 9.60 8.44 -11.66
CA PRO A 60 9.53 9.88 -11.90
C PRO A 60 9.58 10.26 -13.38
N GLN A 61 10.50 9.67 -14.15
CA GLN A 61 10.67 9.96 -15.58
C GLN A 61 9.44 9.60 -16.40
N ILE A 62 8.77 8.50 -16.05
CA ILE A 62 7.57 8.01 -16.76
C ILE A 62 6.36 8.84 -16.35
N ALA A 63 6.19 9.13 -15.06
CA ALA A 63 5.13 10.00 -14.57
C ALA A 63 5.25 11.43 -15.15
N ASP A 64 6.47 11.96 -15.28
CA ASP A 64 6.75 13.26 -15.90
C ASP A 64 6.36 13.29 -17.37
N PHE A 65 6.74 12.24 -18.10
CA PHE A 65 6.35 12.08 -19.49
C PHE A 65 4.83 11.99 -19.65
N LEU A 66 4.16 11.17 -18.82
CA LEU A 66 2.70 11.05 -18.83
C LEU A 66 2.03 12.37 -18.48
N ASN A 67 2.51 13.09 -17.46
CA ASN A 67 1.99 14.40 -17.08
C ASN A 67 2.13 15.43 -18.20
N ALA A 68 3.27 15.47 -18.88
CA ALA A 68 3.49 16.37 -20.01
C ALA A 68 2.53 16.06 -21.16
N LYS A 69 2.35 14.78 -21.50
CA LYS A 69 1.46 14.35 -22.57
C LYS A 69 -0.02 14.59 -22.27
N THR A 70 -0.46 14.33 -21.05
CA THR A 70 -1.86 14.57 -20.66
C THR A 70 -2.22 16.05 -20.58
N LYS A 71 -1.25 16.92 -20.26
CA LYS A 71 -1.41 18.38 -20.35
C LYS A 71 -1.49 18.87 -21.80
N GLU A 72 -0.64 18.34 -22.67
CA GLU A 72 -0.63 18.69 -24.10
C GLU A 72 -1.96 18.29 -24.77
N LYS A 73 -2.44 17.08 -24.48
CA LYS A 73 -3.63 16.50 -25.09
C LYS A 73 -4.55 15.91 -24.01
N LYS A 74 -5.54 16.69 -23.58
CA LYS A 74 -6.44 16.33 -22.47
C LYS A 74 -7.13 14.97 -22.65
N HIS A 75 -7.51 14.60 -23.88
CA HIS A 75 -8.15 13.30 -24.13
C HIS A 75 -7.23 12.11 -23.82
N LEU A 76 -5.89 12.28 -23.84
CA LEU A 76 -4.96 11.22 -23.46
C LEU A 76 -5.07 10.85 -21.97
N THR A 77 -5.67 11.70 -21.13
CA THR A 77 -5.92 11.36 -19.71
C THR A 77 -6.78 10.11 -19.58
N LEU A 78 -7.68 9.86 -20.53
CA LEU A 78 -8.68 8.78 -20.49
C LEU A 78 -8.18 7.44 -21.04
N ILE A 79 -7.04 7.42 -21.74
CA ILE A 79 -6.54 6.22 -22.42
C ILE A 79 -6.18 5.12 -21.43
N LEU A 80 -5.49 5.47 -20.33
CA LEU A 80 -5.04 4.46 -19.37
C LEU A 80 -6.21 3.81 -18.60
N PRO A 81 -7.18 4.56 -18.05
CA PRO A 81 -8.39 3.97 -17.49
C PRO A 81 -9.14 3.08 -18.49
N LEU A 82 -9.27 3.52 -19.75
CA LEU A 82 -9.91 2.72 -20.80
C LEU A 82 -9.16 1.41 -21.07
N ALA A 83 -7.83 1.48 -21.18
CA ALA A 83 -6.99 0.31 -21.37
C ALA A 83 -7.11 -0.67 -20.19
N PHE A 84 -7.19 -0.18 -18.95
CA PHE A 84 -7.39 -1.03 -17.78
C PHE A 84 -8.75 -1.72 -17.78
N ILE A 85 -9.82 -1.05 -18.23
CA ILE A 85 -11.14 -1.67 -18.39
C ILE A 85 -11.07 -2.78 -19.44
N VAL A 86 -10.47 -2.50 -20.61
CA VAL A 86 -10.34 -3.49 -21.69
C VAL A 86 -9.54 -4.71 -21.22
N LEU A 87 -8.42 -4.50 -20.52
CA LEU A 87 -7.63 -5.59 -19.97
C LEU A 87 -8.38 -6.39 -18.90
N TYR A 88 -9.09 -5.70 -18.01
CA TYR A 88 -9.85 -6.37 -16.95
C TYR A 88 -11.01 -7.19 -17.52
N PHE A 89 -11.85 -6.59 -18.36
CA PHE A 89 -13.00 -7.26 -18.97
C PHE A 89 -12.56 -8.35 -19.95
N GLY A 90 -11.47 -8.12 -20.68
CA GLY A 90 -10.85 -9.14 -21.52
C GLY A 90 -10.38 -10.34 -20.71
N TYR A 91 -9.72 -10.13 -19.57
CA TYR A 91 -9.30 -11.21 -18.69
C TYR A 91 -10.50 -12.00 -18.15
N LEU A 92 -11.55 -11.33 -17.68
CA LEU A 92 -12.75 -11.99 -17.18
C LEU A 92 -13.45 -12.80 -18.29
N GLY A 93 -13.66 -12.19 -19.46
CA GLY A 93 -14.32 -12.84 -20.59
C GLY A 93 -13.58 -14.07 -21.10
N LEU A 94 -12.24 -14.02 -21.17
CA LEU A 94 -11.43 -15.19 -21.57
C LEU A 94 -11.52 -16.36 -20.57
N ASN A 95 -11.86 -16.07 -19.31
CA ASN A 95 -12.08 -17.09 -18.28
C ASN A 95 -13.55 -17.49 -18.13
N GLY A 96 -14.44 -16.99 -19.00
CA GLY A 96 -15.87 -17.32 -19.00
C GLY A 96 -16.72 -16.56 -17.98
N GLU A 97 -16.17 -15.51 -17.36
CA GLU A 97 -16.86 -14.66 -16.39
C GLU A 97 -17.55 -13.49 -17.10
N ASN A 98 -18.72 -13.06 -16.59
CA ASN A 98 -19.46 -11.94 -17.15
C ASN A 98 -19.05 -10.60 -16.48
N PRO A 99 -18.35 -9.69 -17.20
CA PRO A 99 -17.90 -8.42 -16.64
C PRO A 99 -19.03 -7.41 -16.36
N PHE A 100 -20.23 -7.64 -16.89
CA PHE A 100 -21.40 -6.79 -16.71
C PHE A 100 -22.30 -7.24 -15.56
N GLN A 101 -21.93 -8.31 -14.86
CA GLN A 101 -22.76 -8.87 -13.79
C GLN A 101 -22.49 -8.17 -12.44
N GLY A 102 -23.59 -7.80 -11.78
CA GLY A 102 -23.56 -7.25 -10.43
C GLY A 102 -22.74 -5.96 -10.32
N ILE A 103 -21.86 -5.91 -9.32
CA ILE A 103 -21.10 -4.69 -8.99
C ILE A 103 -19.92 -4.46 -9.96
N LEU A 104 -19.54 -5.47 -10.76
CA LEU A 104 -18.45 -5.35 -11.74
C LEU A 104 -18.70 -4.27 -12.79
N PHE A 105 -19.97 -4.00 -13.10
CA PHE A 105 -20.36 -2.90 -13.97
C PHE A 105 -19.94 -1.51 -13.47
N LEU A 106 -19.67 -1.35 -12.17
CA LEU A 106 -19.22 -0.09 -11.58
C LEU A 106 -17.70 0.12 -11.67
N VAL A 107 -16.93 -0.89 -12.09
CA VAL A 107 -15.47 -0.78 -12.21
C VAL A 107 -15.05 0.35 -13.15
N PRO A 108 -15.65 0.54 -14.35
CA PRO A 108 -15.37 1.71 -15.17
C PRO A 108 -15.52 3.04 -14.44
N TYR A 109 -16.62 3.24 -13.71
CA TYR A 109 -16.84 4.45 -12.93
C TYR A 109 -15.71 4.66 -11.90
N LEU A 110 -15.36 3.60 -11.17
CA LEU A 110 -14.28 3.64 -10.20
C LEU A 110 -12.95 4.06 -10.85
N LEU A 111 -12.61 3.50 -12.01
CA LEU A 111 -11.34 3.78 -12.68
C LEU A 111 -11.27 5.19 -13.28
N PHE A 112 -12.39 5.71 -13.82
CA PHE A 112 -12.44 7.05 -14.39
C PHE A 112 -12.51 8.16 -13.35
N PHE A 113 -13.19 7.93 -12.22
CA PHE A 113 -13.46 8.96 -11.22
C PHE A 113 -12.24 9.79 -10.79
N PRO A 114 -11.14 9.20 -10.23
CA PRO A 114 -10.03 10.01 -9.73
C PRO A 114 -9.25 10.69 -10.86
N VAL A 115 -9.20 10.07 -12.04
CA VAL A 115 -8.55 10.62 -13.23
C VAL A 115 -9.28 11.85 -13.73
N LEU A 116 -10.61 11.76 -13.87
CA LEU A 116 -11.45 12.87 -14.30
C LEU A 116 -11.47 14.01 -13.27
N ALA A 117 -11.59 13.67 -11.99
CA ALA A 117 -11.56 14.65 -10.90
C ALA A 117 -10.28 15.50 -10.95
N PHE A 118 -9.12 14.88 -11.14
CA PHE A 118 -7.86 15.61 -11.28
C PHE A 118 -7.63 16.22 -12.67
N ALA A 119 -8.15 15.65 -13.75
CA ALA A 119 -8.03 16.26 -15.07
C ALA A 119 -8.83 17.58 -15.17
N LEU A 120 -9.98 17.66 -14.49
CA LEU A 120 -10.84 18.84 -14.48
C LEU A 120 -10.39 19.89 -13.45
N TYR A 121 -9.96 19.46 -12.26
CA TYR A 121 -9.69 20.36 -11.13
C TYR A 121 -8.20 20.54 -10.81
N GLY A 122 -7.36 19.57 -11.22
CA GLY A 122 -5.94 19.49 -10.91
C GLY A 122 -5.07 20.32 -11.86
N GLY A 123 -4.89 21.59 -11.53
CA GLY A 123 -3.73 22.34 -12.03
C GLY A 123 -2.46 21.82 -11.34
N ALA A 124 -1.45 21.39 -12.10
CA ALA A 124 -0.20 20.82 -11.57
C ALA A 124 0.60 21.75 -10.64
N GLU A 125 0.29 23.05 -10.65
CA GLU A 125 0.92 24.08 -9.82
C GLU A 125 0.12 24.40 -8.55
N ARG A 126 -1.06 23.81 -8.37
CA ARG A 126 -1.87 24.03 -7.16
C ARG A 126 -1.31 23.26 -5.98
N GLN A 127 -1.21 23.96 -4.85
CA GLN A 127 -0.96 23.39 -3.53
C GLN A 127 -1.97 22.27 -3.23
N LEU A 128 -1.62 21.37 -2.30
CA LEU A 128 -2.51 20.28 -1.92
C LEU A 128 -3.66 20.85 -1.09
N GLY A 129 -4.89 20.55 -1.49
CA GLY A 129 -6.11 21.05 -0.86
C GLY A 129 -7.02 19.92 -0.39
N TRP A 130 -8.13 20.30 0.25
CA TRP A 130 -9.15 19.34 0.73
C TRP A 130 -9.79 18.52 -0.40
N PHE A 131 -9.84 19.07 -1.62
CA PHE A 131 -10.30 18.32 -2.79
C PHE A 131 -9.46 17.06 -3.04
N ASP A 132 -8.13 17.13 -2.86
CA ASP A 132 -7.24 15.98 -3.02
C ASP A 132 -7.56 14.87 -2.02
N PHE A 133 -7.81 15.24 -0.76
CA PHE A 133 -8.23 14.30 0.28
C PHE A 133 -9.61 13.73 0.01
N MET A 134 -10.56 14.53 -0.47
CA MET A 134 -11.89 14.07 -0.84
C MET A 134 -11.84 13.03 -1.96
N VAL A 135 -11.06 13.28 -3.03
CA VAL A 135 -10.86 12.30 -4.12
C VAL A 135 -10.21 11.03 -3.57
N PHE A 136 -9.22 11.14 -2.68
CA PHE A 136 -8.60 10.00 -2.02
C PHE A 136 -9.62 9.14 -1.25
N PHE A 137 -10.43 9.75 -0.38
CA PHE A 137 -11.42 9.03 0.41
C PHE A 137 -12.52 8.42 -0.46
N LEU A 138 -13.08 9.18 -1.40
CA LEU A 138 -14.13 8.70 -2.30
C LEU A 138 -13.64 7.60 -3.26
N TYR A 139 -12.34 7.54 -3.53
CA TYR A 139 -11.76 6.48 -4.35
C TYR A 139 -11.51 5.20 -3.54
N PHE A 140 -10.84 5.30 -2.39
CA PHE A 140 -10.43 4.12 -1.63
C PHE A 140 -11.52 3.54 -0.72
N LEU A 141 -12.43 4.36 -0.20
CA LEU A 141 -13.49 3.86 0.69
C LEU A 141 -14.40 2.82 -0.01
N PRO A 142 -14.92 3.07 -1.24
CA PRO A 142 -15.68 2.05 -1.94
C PRO A 142 -14.86 0.81 -2.28
N VAL A 143 -13.57 0.97 -2.65
CA VAL A 143 -12.67 -0.16 -2.95
C VAL A 143 -12.55 -1.11 -1.76
N THR A 144 -12.48 -0.57 -0.54
CA THR A 144 -12.34 -1.39 0.67
C THR A 144 -13.66 -2.01 1.14
N LEU A 145 -14.80 -1.39 0.82
CA LEU A 145 -16.12 -1.86 1.24
C LEU A 145 -16.77 -2.82 0.23
N ILE A 146 -16.40 -2.70 -1.05
CA ILE A 146 -17.02 -3.46 -2.14
C ILE A 146 -16.14 -4.66 -2.49
N HIS A 147 -16.65 -5.85 -2.22
CA HIS A 147 -16.05 -7.10 -2.70
C HIS A 147 -16.53 -7.42 -4.11
N ALA A 148 -15.81 -6.91 -5.12
CA ALA A 148 -16.01 -7.30 -6.51
C ALA A 148 -15.80 -8.82 -6.66
N LYS A 149 -16.88 -9.56 -6.95
CA LYS A 149 -16.84 -10.99 -7.27
C LYS A 149 -17.38 -11.21 -8.69
N PRO A 150 -16.66 -11.99 -9.53
CA PRO A 150 -15.29 -12.49 -9.35
C PRO A 150 -14.23 -11.38 -9.31
N ALA A 151 -13.23 -11.51 -8.43
CA ALA A 151 -12.13 -10.52 -8.34
C ALA A 151 -11.15 -10.62 -9.52
N GLY A 152 -11.12 -11.77 -10.21
CA GLY A 152 -10.17 -12.04 -11.29
C GLY A 152 -8.77 -12.35 -10.77
N ASN A 153 -8.62 -13.38 -9.93
CA ASN A 153 -7.31 -13.81 -9.43
C ASN A 153 -6.36 -14.17 -10.58
N LEU A 154 -5.05 -14.07 -10.37
CA LEU A 154 -4.03 -14.48 -11.35
C LEU A 154 -3.27 -15.72 -10.82
N PRO A 155 -3.44 -16.92 -11.40
CA PRO A 155 -4.47 -17.31 -12.39
C PRO A 155 -5.88 -17.43 -11.76
N ILE A 156 -6.94 -17.52 -12.57
CA ILE A 156 -8.35 -17.36 -12.13
C ILE A 156 -8.78 -18.33 -11.01
N ARG A 157 -8.31 -19.57 -11.07
CA ARG A 157 -8.54 -20.62 -10.05
C ARG A 157 -7.40 -20.74 -9.04
N GLY A 158 -6.39 -19.89 -9.14
CA GLY A 158 -5.22 -19.90 -8.28
C GLY A 158 -5.32 -18.98 -7.07
N GLY A 159 -4.34 -19.14 -6.18
CA GLY A 159 -4.11 -18.28 -5.02
C GLY A 159 -2.62 -18.06 -4.82
N GLY A 160 -2.21 -16.80 -4.66
CA GLY A 160 -0.81 -16.42 -4.38
C GLY A 160 -0.35 -15.12 -5.03
N PHE A 161 -1.06 -14.63 -6.05
CA PHE A 161 -0.84 -13.31 -6.64
C PHE A 161 -2.12 -12.47 -6.55
N ASP A 162 -1.96 -11.18 -6.77
CA ASP A 162 -3.07 -10.25 -6.63
C ASP A 162 -4.14 -10.44 -7.70
N SER A 163 -5.35 -9.98 -7.42
CA SER A 163 -6.46 -9.97 -8.37
C SER A 163 -6.28 -8.87 -9.40
N VAL A 164 -6.71 -9.10 -10.65
CA VAL A 164 -6.67 -8.07 -11.69
C VAL A 164 -7.43 -6.81 -11.24
N TYR A 165 -8.58 -6.98 -10.57
CA TYR A 165 -9.34 -5.87 -10.00
C TYR A 165 -8.51 -5.00 -9.04
N ARG A 166 -7.78 -5.61 -8.10
CA ARG A 166 -6.94 -4.83 -7.17
C ARG A 166 -5.76 -4.17 -7.90
N ILE A 167 -5.13 -4.87 -8.85
CA ILE A 167 -4.02 -4.31 -9.62
C ILE A 167 -4.45 -3.09 -10.43
N ILE A 168 -5.58 -3.14 -11.15
CA ILE A 168 -6.06 -1.97 -11.92
C ILE A 168 -6.43 -0.80 -11.01
N VAL A 169 -6.90 -1.05 -9.79
CA VAL A 169 -7.15 -0.02 -8.78
C VAL A 169 -5.84 0.63 -8.32
N ILE A 170 -4.81 -0.18 -7.99
CA ILE A 170 -3.46 0.33 -7.67
C ILE A 170 -2.92 1.19 -8.82
N LEU A 171 -2.95 0.66 -10.04
CA LEU A 171 -2.42 1.35 -11.22
C LEU A 171 -3.17 2.65 -11.51
N THR A 172 -4.48 2.66 -11.32
CA THR A 172 -5.30 3.87 -11.47
C THR A 172 -4.97 4.89 -10.41
N ALA A 173 -4.81 4.50 -9.14
CA ALA A 173 -4.39 5.41 -8.09
C ALA A 173 -3.02 6.03 -8.42
N VAL A 174 -2.04 5.22 -8.80
CA VAL A 174 -0.71 5.73 -9.14
C VAL A 174 -0.79 6.67 -10.35
N TYR A 175 -1.54 6.31 -11.39
CA TYR A 175 -1.72 7.17 -12.54
C TYR A 175 -2.41 8.50 -12.19
N ALA A 176 -3.55 8.45 -11.51
CA ALA A 176 -4.34 9.62 -11.15
C ALA A 176 -3.57 10.56 -10.21
N PHE A 177 -3.00 10.04 -9.13
CA PHE A 177 -2.30 10.86 -8.14
C PHE A 177 -0.90 11.27 -8.60
N VAL A 178 -0.10 10.34 -9.14
CA VAL A 178 1.31 10.63 -9.49
C VAL A 178 1.41 11.31 -10.85
N SER A 179 0.70 10.82 -11.87
CA SER A 179 0.88 11.32 -13.25
C SER A 179 -0.08 12.45 -13.60
N VAL A 180 -1.37 12.34 -13.27
CA VAL A 180 -2.36 13.39 -13.61
C VAL A 180 -2.28 14.55 -12.61
N ARG A 181 -2.41 14.26 -11.31
CA ARG A 181 -2.34 15.26 -10.25
C ARG A 181 -0.93 15.77 -9.94
N ASN A 182 0.10 15.05 -10.38
CA ASN A 182 1.51 15.40 -10.16
C ASN A 182 1.94 15.34 -8.67
N LEU A 183 1.38 14.42 -7.89
CA LEU A 183 1.80 14.17 -6.51
C LEU A 183 3.18 13.53 -6.50
N ARG A 184 4.19 14.29 -6.07
CA ARG A 184 5.58 13.83 -5.96
C ARG A 184 5.82 12.94 -4.75
N ASP A 185 6.94 12.23 -4.77
CA ASP A 185 7.50 11.48 -3.65
C ASP A 185 6.67 10.29 -3.18
N VAL A 186 5.69 9.83 -3.97
CA VAL A 186 4.88 8.63 -3.67
C VAL A 186 5.72 7.36 -3.64
N GLY A 187 6.80 7.28 -4.41
CA GLY A 187 7.76 6.17 -4.29
C GLY A 187 7.26 4.81 -4.78
N PHE A 188 6.23 4.76 -5.63
CA PHE A 188 5.63 3.51 -6.11
C PHE A 188 6.38 2.93 -7.32
N PHE A 189 7.59 2.42 -7.10
CA PHE A 189 8.36 1.69 -8.12
C PHE A 189 9.45 0.84 -7.46
N PRO A 190 9.82 -0.32 -8.04
CA PRO A 190 10.87 -1.15 -7.49
C PRO A 190 12.23 -0.47 -7.69
N VAL A 191 13.02 -0.45 -6.60
CA VAL A 191 14.41 -0.01 -6.59
C VAL A 191 15.17 -0.94 -5.65
N PHE A 192 16.38 -1.33 -6.05
CA PHE A 192 17.28 -2.08 -5.18
C PHE A 192 18.41 -1.18 -4.69
N LYS A 193 18.49 -1.01 -3.36
CA LYS A 193 19.51 -0.30 -2.59
C LYS A 193 19.74 -1.05 -1.27
N TRP A 194 20.99 -1.43 -1.01
CA TRP A 194 21.39 -2.14 0.21
C TRP A 194 21.09 -1.35 1.49
N GLN A 195 21.31 -0.03 1.48
CA GLN A 195 21.02 0.85 2.63
C GLN A 195 19.53 0.84 3.02
N ASN A 196 18.65 0.82 2.02
CA ASN A 196 17.21 0.74 2.25
C ASN A 196 16.80 -0.63 2.78
N LEU A 197 17.43 -1.71 2.28
CA LEU A 197 17.20 -3.06 2.79
C LEU A 197 17.67 -3.21 4.24
N PHE A 198 18.85 -2.68 4.58
CA PHE A 198 19.31 -2.62 5.96
C PHE A 198 18.31 -1.87 6.85
N THR A 199 17.73 -0.78 6.33
CA THR A 199 16.68 -0.02 7.03
C THR A 199 15.46 -0.87 7.33
N VAL A 200 15.00 -1.67 6.35
CA VAL A 200 13.90 -2.63 6.56
C VAL A 200 14.26 -3.64 7.66
N ILE A 201 15.45 -4.23 7.59
CA ILE A 201 15.85 -5.31 8.52
C ILE A 201 15.94 -4.82 9.96
N TRP A 202 16.62 -3.70 10.23
CA TRP A 202 16.76 -3.25 11.63
C TRP A 202 15.42 -2.75 12.19
N VAL A 203 14.57 -2.11 11.38
CA VAL A 203 13.24 -1.68 11.81
C VAL A 203 12.35 -2.88 12.09
N TRP A 204 12.43 -3.92 11.25
CA TRP A 204 11.74 -5.19 11.49
C TRP A 204 12.13 -5.82 12.82
N LEU A 205 13.44 -5.93 13.09
CA LEU A 205 13.94 -6.48 14.36
C LEU A 205 13.47 -5.66 15.57
N LEU A 206 13.53 -4.32 15.49
CA LEU A 206 13.08 -3.45 16.56
C LEU A 206 11.56 -3.55 16.80
N PHE A 207 10.77 -3.61 15.72
CA PHE A 207 9.34 -3.84 15.80
C PHE A 207 9.03 -5.18 16.49
N TYR A 208 9.69 -6.27 16.08
CA TYR A 208 9.46 -7.56 16.72
C TYR A 208 9.90 -7.61 18.16
N ALA A 209 11.02 -6.98 18.51
CA ALA A 209 11.41 -6.85 19.91
C ALA A 209 10.30 -6.19 20.73
N SER A 210 9.65 -5.13 20.21
CA SER A 210 8.51 -4.50 20.89
C SER A 210 7.28 -5.41 20.98
N VAL A 211 6.98 -6.17 19.92
CA VAL A 211 5.88 -7.12 19.87
C VAL A 211 6.10 -8.27 20.85
N PHE A 212 7.33 -8.78 20.99
CA PHE A 212 7.66 -9.79 22.00
C PHE A 212 7.50 -9.24 23.42
N VAL A 213 8.01 -8.05 23.71
CA VAL A 213 7.89 -7.44 25.05
C VAL A 213 6.42 -7.23 25.43
N ILE A 214 5.65 -6.60 24.54
CA ILE A 214 4.24 -6.30 24.81
C ILE A 214 3.41 -7.59 24.75
N GLY A 215 3.49 -8.32 23.64
CA GLY A 215 2.65 -9.49 23.38
C GLY A 215 2.88 -10.63 24.36
N TRP A 216 4.10 -10.86 24.82
CA TRP A 216 4.37 -11.86 25.86
C TRP A 216 3.80 -11.45 27.21
N SER A 217 3.92 -10.16 27.59
CA SER A 217 3.41 -9.66 28.89
C SER A 217 1.90 -9.80 29.05
N VAL A 218 1.15 -9.87 27.94
CA VAL A 218 -0.31 -9.98 27.92
C VAL A 218 -0.82 -11.33 27.39
N ASN A 219 0.04 -12.34 27.27
CA ASN A 219 -0.28 -13.66 26.71
C ASN A 219 -0.91 -13.61 25.30
N PHE A 220 -0.55 -12.60 24.50
CA PHE A 220 -1.00 -12.46 23.12
C PHE A 220 -0.21 -13.35 22.15
N ILE A 221 1.02 -13.73 22.52
CA ILE A 221 1.91 -14.57 21.71
C ILE A 221 2.19 -15.86 22.47
N THR A 222 1.91 -16.99 21.83
CA THR A 222 2.31 -18.31 22.31
C THR A 222 3.17 -19.01 21.26
N PHE A 223 4.11 -19.85 21.72
CA PHE A 223 4.83 -20.74 20.82
C PHE A 223 3.95 -21.94 20.49
N LYS A 224 3.92 -22.31 19.21
CA LYS A 224 3.23 -23.53 18.79
C LYS A 224 3.97 -24.75 19.33
N GLN A 225 3.28 -25.57 20.14
CA GLN A 225 3.86 -26.69 20.90
C GLN A 225 4.63 -27.72 20.04
N ASP A 226 4.36 -27.80 18.73
CA ASP A 226 4.97 -28.78 17.81
C ASP A 226 5.94 -28.18 16.76
N SER A 227 6.20 -26.87 16.75
CA SER A 227 7.14 -26.30 15.78
C SER A 227 8.55 -26.22 16.36
N ALA A 228 9.35 -27.25 16.13
CA ALA A 228 10.80 -27.11 16.21
C ALA A 228 11.21 -25.87 15.40
N PHE A 229 12.15 -25.10 15.95
CA PHE A 229 12.65 -23.83 15.39
C PHE A 229 13.35 -24.09 14.04
N HIS A 230 12.58 -24.31 12.98
CA HIS A 230 13.09 -24.59 11.65
C HIS A 230 13.53 -23.28 10.99
N ILE A 231 14.76 -22.87 11.26
CA ILE A 231 15.47 -21.74 10.61
C ILE A 231 15.63 -21.96 9.09
N LEU A 232 15.30 -23.16 8.57
CA LEU A 232 15.23 -23.36 7.13
C LEU A 232 14.06 -22.57 6.55
N VAL A 233 14.38 -21.55 5.75
CA VAL A 233 13.44 -20.83 4.88
C VAL A 233 12.72 -21.87 3.99
N ASN A 234 11.59 -22.35 4.47
CA ASN A 234 10.76 -23.29 3.74
C ASN A 234 10.17 -22.56 2.52
N GLN A 235 10.06 -23.24 1.38
CA GLN A 235 9.36 -22.76 0.18
C GLN A 235 7.98 -22.14 0.53
N LYS A 236 7.32 -22.66 1.56
CA LYS A 236 6.08 -22.11 2.12
C LYS A 236 6.23 -20.68 2.65
N VAL A 237 7.29 -20.36 3.41
CA VAL A 237 7.55 -19.02 3.94
C VAL A 237 7.80 -18.04 2.80
N PHE A 238 8.63 -18.42 1.83
CA PHE A 238 8.91 -17.58 0.66
C PHE A 238 7.64 -17.31 -0.15
N ARG A 239 6.82 -18.34 -0.42
CA ARG A 239 5.54 -18.20 -1.12
C ARG A 239 4.57 -17.28 -0.37
N THR A 240 4.47 -17.44 0.95
CA THR A 240 3.62 -16.56 1.78
C THR A 240 4.12 -15.12 1.76
N LEU A 241 5.42 -14.89 1.91
CA LEU A 241 5.99 -13.54 1.88
C LEU A 241 5.72 -12.84 0.55
N VAL A 242 5.98 -13.51 -0.57
CA VAL A 242 5.69 -12.97 -1.92
C VAL A 242 4.19 -12.71 -2.10
N SER A 243 3.34 -13.64 -1.65
CA SER A 243 1.89 -13.48 -1.73
C SER A 243 1.40 -12.28 -0.93
N ILE A 244 1.85 -12.13 0.32
CA ILE A 244 1.46 -10.98 1.16
C ILE A 244 1.99 -9.68 0.56
N PHE A 245 3.25 -9.70 0.10
CA PHE A 245 3.88 -8.54 -0.52
C PHE A 245 3.08 -8.03 -1.71
N LEU A 246 2.74 -8.92 -2.65
CA LEU A 246 2.06 -8.54 -3.88
C LEU A 246 0.56 -8.31 -3.72
N HIS A 247 -0.12 -9.01 -2.80
CA HIS A 247 -1.58 -8.92 -2.65
C HIS A 247 -2.03 -7.82 -1.71
N THR A 248 -1.46 -7.75 -0.51
CA THR A 248 -1.98 -6.90 0.56
C THR A 248 -1.05 -5.74 0.85
N ALA A 249 0.23 -6.03 1.12
CA ALA A 249 1.17 -5.01 1.60
C ALA A 249 1.42 -3.91 0.57
N LEU A 250 1.56 -4.24 -0.71
CA LEU A 250 1.80 -3.22 -1.74
C LEU A 250 0.61 -2.25 -1.90
N PHE A 251 -0.62 -2.77 -1.84
CA PHE A 251 -1.84 -1.95 -1.87
C PHE A 251 -1.93 -1.05 -0.64
N GLU A 252 -1.83 -1.62 0.55
CA GLU A 252 -2.00 -0.87 1.79
C GLU A 252 -0.90 0.17 1.98
N GLU A 253 0.36 -0.15 1.71
CA GLU A 253 1.44 0.82 1.85
C GLU A 253 1.40 1.91 0.78
N LEU A 254 0.83 1.64 -0.42
CA LEU A 254 0.52 2.72 -1.38
C LEU A 254 -0.51 3.69 -0.79
N VAL A 255 -1.62 3.16 -0.26
CA VAL A 255 -2.72 3.96 0.30
C VAL A 255 -2.24 4.77 1.50
N PHE A 256 -1.64 4.11 2.49
CA PHE A 256 -1.30 4.73 3.76
C PHE A 256 -0.01 5.55 3.70
N ARG A 257 1.03 5.09 3.00
CA ARG A 257 2.35 5.77 2.99
C ARG A 257 2.53 6.62 1.76
N GLY A 258 2.42 5.98 0.59
CA GLY A 258 2.63 6.63 -0.71
C GLY A 258 1.73 7.85 -0.89
N LEU A 259 0.45 7.69 -0.54
CA LEU A 259 -0.59 8.71 -0.73
C LEU A 259 -0.92 9.45 0.57
N LEU A 260 -1.56 8.81 1.56
CA LEU A 260 -2.11 9.51 2.72
C LEU A 260 -1.03 10.21 3.57
N GLN A 261 0.01 9.49 4.01
CA GLN A 261 1.09 10.07 4.82
C GLN A 261 1.80 11.19 4.08
N ASN A 262 2.09 10.97 2.78
CA ASN A 262 2.69 11.97 1.91
C ASN A 262 1.83 13.24 1.78
N MET A 263 0.53 13.09 1.53
CA MET A 263 -0.41 14.20 1.39
C MET A 263 -0.54 14.99 2.71
N ILE A 264 -0.67 14.30 3.85
CA ILE A 264 -0.75 14.94 5.17
C ILE A 264 0.55 15.71 5.48
N SER A 265 1.71 15.07 5.28
CA SER A 265 3.02 15.69 5.50
C SER A 265 3.17 16.98 4.69
N LYS A 266 2.83 16.93 3.39
CA LYS A 266 2.89 18.11 2.52
C LYS A 266 1.89 19.19 2.93
N ARG A 267 0.69 18.82 3.36
CA ARG A 267 -0.33 19.77 3.82
C ARG A 267 0.09 20.49 5.11
N ILE A 268 0.67 19.76 6.07
CA ILE A 268 1.22 20.37 7.30
C ILE A 268 2.34 21.35 6.95
N ARG A 269 3.21 20.96 6.01
CA ARG A 269 4.32 21.80 5.58
C ARG A 269 3.86 23.05 4.83
N GLN A 270 2.76 22.97 4.07
CA GLN A 270 2.15 24.13 3.38
C GLN A 270 1.53 25.13 4.35
N SER A 271 0.95 24.68 5.46
CA SER A 271 0.31 25.57 6.44
C SER A 271 1.27 26.13 7.50
N ASN A 272 2.49 25.57 7.60
CA ASN A 272 3.44 25.80 8.71
C ASN A 272 2.83 25.57 10.11
N GLY A 273 1.68 24.90 10.20
CA GLY A 273 0.87 24.77 11.42
C GLY A 273 0.99 23.42 12.10
N TRP A 274 2.20 22.84 12.21
CA TRP A 274 2.38 21.46 12.69
C TRP A 274 1.78 21.22 14.09
N LYS A 275 1.91 22.18 15.01
CA LYS A 275 1.32 22.09 16.36
C LYS A 275 -0.20 22.00 16.31
N SER A 276 -0.85 22.79 15.45
CA SER A 276 -2.31 22.75 15.30
C SER A 276 -2.77 21.41 14.74
N PHE A 277 -2.06 20.89 13.72
CA PHE A 277 -2.34 19.55 13.21
C PHE A 277 -2.15 18.48 14.28
N TRP A 278 -1.06 18.55 15.06
CA TRP A 278 -0.79 17.63 16.15
C TRP A 278 -1.93 17.61 17.18
N ILE A 279 -2.37 18.78 17.67
CA ILE A 279 -3.42 18.89 18.70
C ILE A 279 -4.74 18.35 18.17
N TRP A 280 -5.22 18.83 17.02
CA TRP A 280 -6.54 18.46 16.50
C TRP A 280 -6.60 16.98 16.14
N TRP A 281 -5.56 16.45 15.50
CA TRP A 281 -5.55 15.02 15.17
C TRP A 281 -5.36 14.13 16.40
N LEU A 282 -4.62 14.57 17.42
CA LEU A 282 -4.54 13.83 18.67
C LEU A 282 -5.93 13.72 19.29
N ILE A 283 -6.66 14.84 19.42
CA ILE A 283 -8.01 14.84 20.00
C ILE A 283 -8.94 13.89 19.23
N ILE A 284 -9.00 14.03 17.90
CA ILE A 284 -9.89 13.23 17.05
C ILE A 284 -9.53 11.74 17.14
N LEU A 285 -8.26 11.39 16.97
CA LEU A 285 -7.84 9.99 16.93
C LEU A 285 -7.83 9.35 18.31
N LEU A 286 -7.63 10.11 19.39
CA LEU A 286 -7.75 9.59 20.74
C LEU A 286 -9.19 9.20 21.06
N MET A 287 -10.15 10.07 20.71
CA MET A 287 -11.58 9.75 20.87
C MET A 287 -11.99 8.54 20.03
N LEU A 288 -11.53 8.46 18.77
CA LEU A 288 -11.83 7.32 17.91
C LEU A 288 -11.18 6.03 18.41
N SER A 289 -9.96 6.10 18.95
CA SER A 289 -9.25 4.96 19.52
C SER A 289 -9.92 4.43 20.79
N LEU A 290 -10.43 5.33 21.65
CA LEU A 290 -11.26 4.94 22.79
C LEU A 290 -12.54 4.26 22.32
N LEU A 291 -13.26 4.86 21.37
CA LEU A 291 -14.50 4.30 20.83
C LEU A 291 -14.27 2.90 20.25
N ILE A 292 -13.22 2.71 19.46
CA ILE A 292 -12.86 1.40 18.91
C ILE A 292 -12.50 0.42 20.04
N GLY A 293 -11.69 0.84 21.01
CA GLY A 293 -11.34 0.03 22.17
C GLY A 293 -12.56 -0.47 22.94
N TYR A 294 -13.55 0.39 23.18
CA TYR A 294 -14.82 0.03 23.84
C TYR A 294 -15.77 -0.81 22.98
N SER A 295 -15.66 -0.71 21.64
CA SER A 295 -16.50 -1.50 20.73
C SER A 295 -16.05 -2.95 20.58
N LEU A 296 -14.79 -3.25 20.92
CA LEU A 296 -14.19 -4.57 20.79
C LEU A 296 -14.32 -5.37 22.09
N LYS A 297 -14.44 -6.70 21.96
CA LYS A 297 -14.47 -7.62 23.11
C LYS A 297 -13.09 -7.77 23.71
N GLY A 298 -13.03 -7.97 25.02
CA GLY A 298 -11.80 -8.24 25.77
C GLY A 298 -11.53 -7.21 26.86
N ASN A 299 -10.47 -7.46 27.63
CA ASN A 299 -9.99 -6.51 28.62
C ASN A 299 -9.04 -5.50 27.95
N MET A 300 -8.78 -4.35 28.60
CA MET A 300 -7.88 -3.28 28.11
C MET A 300 -8.45 -2.39 26.98
N HIS A 301 -9.73 -2.00 27.04
CA HIS A 301 -10.33 -1.03 26.11
C HIS A 301 -9.52 0.27 25.93
N TRP A 302 -8.72 0.65 26.93
CA TRP A 302 -7.85 1.83 26.90
C TRP A 302 -6.59 1.66 26.03
N PHE A 303 -6.22 0.43 25.63
CA PHE A 303 -4.93 0.15 25.00
C PHE A 303 -4.70 0.89 23.67
N PRO A 304 -5.65 0.91 22.70
CA PRO A 304 -5.48 1.69 21.46
C PRO A 304 -5.30 3.20 21.72
N ALA A 305 -5.99 3.73 22.73
CA ALA A 305 -5.88 5.13 23.13
C ALA A 305 -4.51 5.44 23.75
N LEU A 306 -3.98 4.53 24.58
CA LEU A 306 -2.62 4.67 25.12
C LEU A 306 -1.58 4.67 23.99
N ILE A 307 -1.67 3.74 23.05
CA ILE A 307 -0.75 3.69 21.90
C ILE A 307 -0.84 4.99 21.08
N THR A 308 -2.05 5.53 20.88
CA THR A 308 -2.24 6.83 20.22
C THR A 308 -1.50 7.95 20.95
N LEU A 309 -1.65 8.06 22.27
CA LEU A 309 -0.92 9.06 23.07
C LEU A 309 0.60 8.91 22.93
N ILE A 310 1.10 7.67 23.00
CA ILE A 310 2.54 7.38 22.88
C ILE A 310 3.06 7.81 21.51
N LEU A 311 2.39 7.43 20.41
CA LEU A 311 2.83 7.77 19.06
C LEU A 311 2.84 9.28 18.82
N PHE A 312 1.81 10.00 19.30
CA PHE A 312 1.77 11.45 19.21
C PHE A 312 2.83 12.12 20.09
N LEU A 313 3.06 11.63 21.31
CA LEU A 313 4.12 12.13 22.18
C LEU A 313 5.50 11.94 21.53
N CYS A 314 5.78 10.77 20.97
CA CYS A 314 7.00 10.51 20.21
C CYS A 314 7.14 11.47 19.03
N ALA A 315 6.07 11.69 18.26
CA ALA A 315 6.09 12.64 17.15
C ALA A 315 6.39 14.08 17.61
N TRP A 316 5.77 14.51 18.71
CA TRP A 316 6.02 15.84 19.29
C TRP A 316 7.46 15.99 19.76
N LEU A 317 7.99 15.02 20.49
CA LEU A 317 9.38 15.03 20.98
C LEU A 317 10.36 15.14 19.81
N ILE A 318 10.19 14.33 18.77
CA ILE A 318 11.08 14.33 17.60
C ILE A 318 10.97 15.64 16.82
N GLU A 319 9.76 16.20 16.64
CA GLU A 319 9.58 17.47 15.92
C GLU A 319 10.04 18.68 16.74
N SER A 320 9.95 18.62 18.07
CA SER A 320 10.41 19.69 18.96
C SER A 320 11.92 19.93 18.85
N TRP A 321 12.68 18.90 18.49
CA TRP A 321 14.14 18.99 18.30
C TRP A 321 14.56 19.67 16.99
N LYS A 322 13.61 20.08 16.12
CA LYS A 322 13.84 20.85 14.87
C LYS A 322 14.86 20.27 13.88
N LYS A 323 15.30 19.02 14.04
CA LYS A 323 16.23 18.36 13.11
C LYS A 323 15.59 17.88 11.81
N ASN A 324 14.25 17.80 11.78
CA ASN A 324 13.49 17.23 10.67
C ASN A 324 12.49 18.25 10.11
N PRO A 325 12.02 18.07 8.85
CA PRO A 325 10.96 18.88 8.30
C PRO A 325 9.71 18.85 9.19
N ALA A 326 9.19 20.03 9.54
CA ALA A 326 8.00 20.15 10.37
C ALA A 326 6.82 19.36 9.77
N GLY A 327 6.13 18.57 10.58
CA GLY A 327 4.97 17.77 10.18
C GLY A 327 5.27 16.35 9.68
N ALA A 328 6.54 15.99 9.49
CA ALA A 328 6.89 14.65 9.01
C ALA A 328 6.47 13.54 10.00
N TYR A 329 6.79 13.69 11.28
CA TYR A 329 6.46 12.70 12.30
C TYR A 329 5.04 12.85 12.83
N THR A 330 4.46 14.06 12.79
CA THR A 330 3.03 14.24 13.04
C THR A 330 2.21 13.50 11.97
N SER A 331 2.56 13.60 10.68
CA SER A 331 1.91 12.81 9.62
C SER A 331 2.10 11.30 9.80
N LEU A 332 3.27 10.89 10.32
CA LEU A 332 3.56 9.50 10.64
C LEU A 332 2.64 9.01 11.76
N ALA A 333 2.52 9.73 12.88
CA ALA A 333 1.62 9.38 13.98
C ALA A 333 0.16 9.25 13.50
N ILE A 334 -0.34 10.25 12.77
CA ILE A 334 -1.70 10.27 12.24
C ILE A 334 -1.97 9.02 11.40
N THR A 335 -1.13 8.75 10.41
CA THR A 335 -1.34 7.61 9.51
C THR A 335 -1.09 6.26 10.16
N SER A 336 -0.24 6.20 11.19
CA SER A 336 0.01 4.98 11.97
C SER A 336 -1.21 4.60 12.80
N VAL A 337 -1.83 5.57 13.48
CA VAL A 337 -3.05 5.34 14.26
C VAL A 337 -4.21 4.98 13.34
N ILE A 338 -4.44 5.72 12.24
CA ILE A 338 -5.49 5.35 11.27
C ILE A 338 -5.28 3.93 10.74
N PHE A 339 -4.03 3.55 10.42
CA PHE A 339 -3.69 2.19 10.00
C PHE A 339 -4.07 1.15 11.06
N GLY A 340 -3.80 1.37 12.34
CA GLY A 340 -4.25 0.46 13.40
C GLY A 340 -5.77 0.40 13.55
N LEU A 341 -6.45 1.54 13.47
CA LEU A 341 -7.90 1.61 13.64
C LEU A 341 -8.67 0.89 12.52
N VAL A 342 -8.19 0.91 11.28
CA VAL A 342 -8.82 0.11 10.20
C VAL A 342 -8.70 -1.39 10.43
N HIS A 343 -7.77 -1.84 11.28
CA HIS A 343 -7.60 -3.23 11.68
C HIS A 343 -8.52 -3.65 12.83
N ALA A 344 -9.46 -2.79 13.27
CA ALA A 344 -10.48 -3.17 14.24
C ALA A 344 -11.33 -4.37 13.79
N HIS A 345 -11.43 -4.60 12.47
CA HIS A 345 -12.11 -5.77 11.91
C HIS A 345 -11.48 -7.11 12.31
N SER A 346 -10.24 -7.12 12.85
CA SER A 346 -9.61 -8.33 13.37
C SER A 346 -10.30 -8.87 14.63
N GLY A 347 -11.07 -8.03 15.33
CA GLY A 347 -11.73 -8.35 16.59
C GLY A 347 -10.85 -8.20 17.84
N SER A 348 -9.56 -7.87 17.68
CA SER A 348 -8.58 -7.89 18.77
C SER A 348 -8.09 -6.51 19.16
N ILE A 349 -8.34 -6.10 20.41
CA ILE A 349 -7.91 -4.79 20.96
C ILE A 349 -6.38 -4.65 20.90
N ILE A 350 -5.66 -5.70 21.27
CA ILE A 350 -4.19 -5.70 21.28
C ILE A 350 -3.67 -5.59 19.85
N PHE A 351 -4.28 -6.30 18.89
CA PHE A 351 -3.90 -6.21 17.49
C PHE A 351 -4.05 -4.81 16.92
N VAL A 352 -5.10 -4.05 17.27
CA VAL A 352 -5.27 -2.65 16.85
C VAL A 352 -4.11 -1.77 17.34
N GLY A 353 -3.70 -1.93 18.60
CA GLY A 353 -2.55 -1.20 19.15
C GLY A 353 -1.23 -1.60 18.50
N LEU A 354 -0.96 -2.90 18.35
CA LEU A 354 0.24 -3.40 17.68
C LEU A 354 0.28 -3.03 16.19
N ALA A 355 -0.86 -3.02 15.50
CA ALA A 355 -0.98 -2.55 14.12
C ALA A 355 -0.66 -1.05 14.03
N SER A 356 -1.05 -0.24 15.04
CA SER A 356 -0.65 1.17 15.09
C SER A 356 0.86 1.34 15.23
N ILE A 357 1.52 0.53 16.06
CA ILE A 357 2.99 0.50 16.18
C ILE A 357 3.64 0.02 14.87
N GLY A 358 3.07 -1.00 14.23
CA GLY A 358 3.52 -1.49 12.92
C GLY A 358 3.40 -0.41 11.85
N GLY A 359 2.32 0.35 11.88
CA GLY A 359 2.12 1.50 10.99
C GLY A 359 3.21 2.56 11.15
N TRP A 360 3.69 2.79 12.37
CA TRP A 360 4.83 3.68 12.62
C TRP A 360 6.12 3.12 12.01
N ALA A 361 6.37 1.82 12.18
CA ALA A 361 7.53 1.15 11.59
C ALA A 361 7.53 1.25 10.06
N TYR A 362 6.40 0.95 9.42
CA TYR A 362 6.25 1.02 7.95
C TYR A 362 6.41 2.45 7.44
N GLY A 363 5.77 3.41 8.11
CA GLY A 363 5.87 4.81 7.73
C GLY A 363 7.22 5.44 8.01
N TYR A 364 7.98 4.92 8.98
CA TYR A 364 9.38 5.31 9.20
C TYR A 364 10.28 4.80 8.07
N VAL A 365 10.14 3.53 7.66
CA VAL A 365 10.87 3.00 6.49
C VAL A 365 10.53 3.82 5.25
N TYR A 366 9.26 4.12 5.03
CA TYR A 366 8.86 5.00 3.93
C TYR A 366 9.48 6.39 4.04
N HIS A 367 9.49 7.00 5.23
CA HIS A 367 10.10 8.31 5.44
C HIS A 367 11.61 8.32 5.12
N LYS A 368 12.34 7.24 5.45
CA LYS A 368 13.77 7.12 5.18
C LYS A 368 14.10 6.77 3.72
N THR A 369 13.23 5.99 3.07
CA THR A 369 13.52 5.44 1.73
C THR A 369 12.78 6.18 0.61
N THR A 370 11.72 6.92 0.93
CA THR A 370 10.76 7.54 0.00
C THR A 370 10.22 6.53 -1.03
N ASN A 371 9.99 5.28 -0.60
CA ASN A 371 9.66 4.19 -1.49
C ASN A 371 8.70 3.19 -0.84
N VAL A 372 7.56 2.98 -1.49
CA VAL A 372 6.47 2.11 -1.00
C VAL A 372 6.86 0.64 -1.00
N PHE A 373 7.72 0.18 -1.93
CA PHE A 373 8.11 -1.22 -2.00
C PHE A 373 8.92 -1.65 -0.77
N TYR A 374 9.72 -0.76 -0.18
CA TYR A 374 10.43 -1.08 1.07
C TYR A 374 9.50 -1.13 2.28
N ALA A 375 8.52 -0.23 2.37
CA ALA A 375 7.49 -0.31 3.41
C ALA A 375 6.66 -1.58 3.26
N ALA A 376 6.26 -1.92 2.03
CA ALA A 376 5.52 -3.14 1.73
C ALA A 376 6.33 -4.40 2.02
N LEU A 377 7.66 -4.38 1.83
CA LEU A 377 8.54 -5.48 2.20
C LEU A 377 8.59 -5.67 3.71
N LEU A 378 8.73 -4.58 4.48
CA LEU A 378 8.67 -4.64 5.94
C LEU A 378 7.32 -5.19 6.41
N HIS A 379 6.22 -4.70 5.83
CA HIS A 379 4.87 -5.18 6.15
C HIS A 379 4.73 -6.68 5.83
N ALA A 380 5.17 -7.13 4.66
CA ALA A 380 5.15 -8.55 4.30
C ALA A 380 5.99 -9.40 5.25
N LEU A 381 7.17 -8.91 5.67
CA LEU A 381 8.01 -9.57 6.67
C LEU A 381 7.29 -9.70 8.00
N VAL A 382 6.65 -8.63 8.49
CA VAL A 382 5.84 -8.66 9.71
C VAL A 382 4.75 -9.73 9.60
N ASN A 383 3.93 -9.71 8.57
CA ASN A 383 2.84 -10.68 8.47
C ASN A 383 3.34 -12.12 8.24
N ALA A 384 4.54 -12.33 7.67
CA ALA A 384 5.14 -13.64 7.51
C ALA A 384 5.85 -14.15 8.77
N THR A 385 6.19 -13.28 9.72
CA THR A 385 7.01 -13.62 10.89
C THR A 385 6.41 -14.68 11.82
N PRO A 386 5.08 -14.73 12.07
CA PRO A 386 4.50 -15.85 12.82
C PRO A 386 4.83 -17.22 12.22
N LEU A 387 4.92 -17.31 10.89
CA LEU A 387 5.36 -18.54 10.22
C LEU A 387 6.87 -18.78 10.32
N ILE A 388 7.67 -17.71 10.40
CA ILE A 388 9.14 -17.80 10.54
C ILE A 388 9.51 -18.32 11.93
N PHE A 389 8.83 -17.84 12.98
CA PHE A 389 9.14 -18.19 14.37
C PHE A 389 8.17 -19.21 15.01
N GLY A 390 7.19 -19.73 14.26
CA GLY A 390 6.22 -20.69 14.80
C GLY A 390 5.32 -20.12 15.89
N LEU A 391 4.90 -18.86 15.73
CA LEU A 391 4.09 -18.15 16.71
C LEU A 391 2.60 -18.32 16.41
N GLU A 392 1.80 -18.48 17.46
CA GLU A 392 0.36 -18.32 17.43
C GLU A 392 -0.01 -16.99 18.09
N LEU A 393 -0.83 -16.20 17.40
CA LEU A 393 -1.34 -14.93 17.90
C LEU A 393 -2.74 -15.16 18.44
N ALA A 394 -2.98 -14.73 19.68
CA ALA A 394 -4.32 -14.73 20.26
C ALA A 394 -5.23 -13.81 19.42
N LYS A 395 -6.46 -14.27 19.13
CA LYS A 395 -7.47 -13.46 18.45
C LYS A 395 -8.33 -12.71 19.47
#